data_AF-A0A118HJG7-F1
#
_entry.id   AF-A0A118HJG7-F1
#
_cell.length_a   1.000
_cell.length_b   1.000
_cell.length_c   1.000
_cell.angle_alpha   90.00
_cell.angle_beta   90.00
_cell.angle_gamma   90.00
#
_symmetry.space_group_name_H-M   'P 1'
#
loop_
_entity.id
_entity.type
_entity.pdbx_description
1 polymer ?
#
loop_
_entity_poly.entity_id
_entity_poly.type
_entity_poly.pdbx_seq_one_letter_code
_entity_poly.pdbx_strand_id
1 'polypeptide(L)'
;MTCFKIAAKVYRADAPHLSDALVTLYGSPTRLRCLCLDGGVEMGIAKRGSSYVVKQLSGYGVQHMFDCEFYEPPMYPPWELT
;
A
#
# COMPACT_ATOMS: atom_id res chain seq x y z
N MET A 1 0.43 13.43 0.98
CA MET A 1 0.05 12.96 -0.37
C MET A 1 0.75 11.64 -0.63
N THR A 2 0.00 10.56 -0.85
CA THR A 2 0.57 9.21 -0.98
C THR A 2 1.06 8.93 -2.40
N CYS A 3 2.25 8.36 -2.52
CA CYS A 3 2.83 7.88 -3.77
C CYS A 3 3.11 6.37 -3.68
N PHE A 4 3.05 5.70 -4.82
CA PHE A 4 3.36 4.28 -4.96
C PHE A 4 4.48 4.06 -5.97
N LYS A 5 5.41 3.18 -5.65
CA LYS A 5 6.43 2.69 -6.58
C LYS A 5 6.04 1.31 -7.10
N ILE A 6 5.95 1.17 -8.42
CA ILE A 6 5.75 -0.10 -9.11
C ILE A 6 6.97 -0.31 -10.01
N ALA A 7 7.78 -1.32 -9.71
CA ALA A 7 9.10 -1.52 -10.33
C ALA A 7 9.93 -0.21 -10.28
N ALA A 8 10.28 0.37 -11.42
CA ALA A 8 11.05 1.61 -11.50
C ALA A 8 10.20 2.89 -11.59
N LYS A 9 8.86 2.77 -11.66
CA LYS A 9 7.95 3.91 -11.86
C LYS A 9 7.27 4.35 -10.58
N VAL A 10 7.06 5.64 -10.43
CA VAL A 10 6.33 6.24 -9.31
C VAL A 10 5.00 6.80 -9.81
N TYR A 11 3.93 6.50 -9.08
CA TYR A 11 2.57 6.93 -9.35
C TYR A 11 2.05 7.66 -8.11
N ARG A 12 1.32 8.76 -8.31
CA ARG A 12 0.55 9.37 -7.23
C ARG A 12 -0.74 8.58 -7.01
N ALA A 13 -1.26 8.57 -5.79
CA ALA A 13 -2.52 7.87 -5.48
C ALA A 13 -3.72 8.38 -6.29
N ASP A 14 -3.72 9.67 -6.64
CA ASP A 14 -4.76 10.34 -7.45
C ASP A 14 -4.52 10.24 -8.97
N ALA A 15 -3.44 9.59 -9.40
CA ALA A 15 -3.09 9.52 -10.82
C ALA A 15 -4.00 8.52 -11.57
N PRO A 16 -4.64 8.90 -12.69
CA PRO A 16 -5.48 8.00 -13.48
C PRO A 16 -4.73 6.73 -13.93
N HIS A 17 -3.46 6.88 -14.30
CA HIS A 17 -2.60 5.80 -14.77
C HIS A 17 -2.22 4.78 -13.70
N LEU A 18 -2.48 5.05 -12.42
CA LEU A 18 -2.27 4.06 -11.36
C LEU A 18 -3.20 2.85 -11.58
N SER A 19 -4.45 3.07 -12.01
CA SER A 19 -5.40 1.97 -12.20
C SER A 19 -4.91 0.95 -13.23
N ASP A 20 -4.46 1.41 -14.40
CA ASP A 20 -3.90 0.55 -15.46
C ASP A 20 -2.67 -0.23 -15.00
N ALA A 21 -1.80 0.43 -14.23
CA ALA A 21 -0.63 -0.21 -13.65
C ALA A 21 -1.02 -1.31 -12.64
N LEU A 22 -2.07 -1.10 -11.85
CA LEU A 22 -2.60 -2.11 -10.93
C LEU A 22 -3.20 -3.31 -11.66
N VAL A 23 -3.90 -3.10 -12.78
CA VAL A 23 -4.44 -4.19 -13.61
C VAL A 23 -3.31 -5.08 -14.11
N THR A 24 -2.25 -4.47 -14.63
CA THR A 24 -1.08 -5.20 -15.17
C THR A 24 -0.30 -5.91 -14.05
N LEU A 25 -0.22 -5.28 -12.87
CA LEU A 25 0.51 -5.82 -11.73
C LEU A 25 -0.25 -6.94 -11.01
N TYR A 26 -1.59 -6.99 -11.11
CA TYR A 26 -2.40 -7.98 -10.41
C TYR A 26 -2.08 -9.40 -10.87
N GLY A 27 -1.65 -10.26 -9.94
CA GLY A 27 -1.22 -11.64 -10.22
C GLY A 27 0.27 -11.79 -10.57
N SER A 28 1.01 -10.69 -10.72
CA SER A 28 2.47 -10.69 -10.84
C SER A 28 3.14 -10.95 -9.48
N PRO A 29 4.34 -11.56 -9.44
CA PRO A 29 5.16 -11.62 -8.23
C PRO A 29 5.71 -10.25 -7.81
N THR A 30 5.65 -9.24 -8.69
CA THR A 30 6.13 -7.89 -8.37
C THR A 30 5.17 -7.22 -7.39
N ARG A 31 5.70 -6.70 -6.27
CA ARG A 31 4.92 -5.93 -5.31
C ARG A 31 5.12 -4.43 -5.53
N LEU A 32 4.03 -3.68 -5.43
CA LEU A 32 4.09 -2.22 -5.31
C LEU A 32 4.47 -1.81 -3.89
N ARG A 33 5.07 -0.63 -3.76
CA ARG A 33 5.46 -0.07 -2.46
C ARG A 33 4.83 1.29 -2.25
N CYS A 34 4.30 1.55 -1.06
CA CYS A 34 3.91 2.88 -0.63
C CYS A 34 5.16 3.67 -0.22
N LEU A 35 5.32 4.89 -0.75
CA LEU A 35 6.47 5.76 -0.49
C LEU A 35 6.22 6.75 0.65
N CYS A 36 5.41 6.37 1.64
CA CYS A 36 5.23 7.18 2.86
C CYS A 36 6.49 7.21 3.74
N LEU A 37 7.42 6.25 3.57
CA LEU A 37 8.71 6.17 4.23
C LEU A 37 9.81 5.85 3.22
N ASP A 38 11.05 6.18 3.54
CA ASP A 38 12.22 5.76 2.76
C ASP A 38 12.29 4.23 2.66
N GLY A 39 12.62 3.72 1.47
CA GLY A 39 12.59 2.28 1.16
C GLY A 39 11.20 1.71 0.84
N GLY A 40 10.14 2.40 1.28
CA GLY A 40 8.74 2.11 0.99
C GLY A 40 8.19 0.83 1.62
N VAL A 41 6.91 0.87 1.99
CA VAL A 41 6.21 -0.24 2.63
C VAL A 41 5.55 -1.11 1.57
N GLU A 42 5.71 -2.44 1.65
CA GLU A 42 5.09 -3.35 0.69
C GLU A 42 3.57 -3.34 0.78
N MET A 43 2.93 -3.28 -0.38
CA MET A 43 1.47 -3.25 -0.49
C MET A 43 0.96 -4.46 -1.28
N GLY A 44 -0.35 -4.70 -1.17
CA GLY A 44 -1.09 -5.62 -2.00
C GLY A 44 -2.05 -4.89 -2.94
N ILE A 45 -2.65 -5.66 -3.84
CA ILE A 45 -3.74 -5.21 -4.71
C ILE A 45 -4.97 -6.05 -4.37
N ALA A 46 -6.11 -5.40 -4.20
CA ALA A 46 -7.41 -6.05 -4.08
C ALA A 46 -8.25 -5.78 -5.33
N LYS A 47 -8.94 -6.82 -5.82
CA LYS A 47 -9.95 -6.67 -6.86
C LYS A 47 -11.30 -6.32 -6.21
N ARG A 48 -11.92 -5.23 -6.63
CA ARG A 48 -13.26 -4.78 -6.20
C ARG A 48 -14.17 -4.68 -7.42
N GLY A 49 -14.90 -5.76 -7.73
CA GLY A 49 -15.68 -5.84 -8.97
C GLY A 49 -14.78 -5.83 -10.20
N SER A 50 -14.94 -4.84 -11.08
CA SER A 50 -14.10 -4.61 -12.26
C SER A 50 -12.89 -3.71 -12.00
N SER A 51 -12.73 -3.16 -10.79
CA SER A 51 -11.62 -2.26 -10.45
C SER A 51 -10.58 -2.95 -9.55
N TYR A 52 -9.37 -2.38 -9.55
CA TYR A 52 -8.24 -2.81 -8.74
C TYR A 52 -7.83 -1.66 -7.83
N VAL A 53 -7.71 -1.94 -6.53
CA VAL A 53 -7.36 -0.95 -5.52
C VAL A 53 -6.13 -1.38 -4.74
N VAL A 54 -5.33 -0.42 -4.30
CA VAL A 54 -4.22 -0.67 -3.39
C VAL A 54 -4.77 -1.01 -2.01
N LYS A 55 -4.15 -1.98 -1.33
CA LYS A 55 -4.40 -2.26 0.09
C LYS A 55 -3.09 -2.56 0.81
N GLN A 56 -3.07 -2.32 2.12
CA GLN A 56 -2.00 -2.83 2.97
C GLN A 56 -1.99 -4.37 2.96
N LEU A 57 -0.81 -4.95 3.22
CA LEU A 57 -0.70 -6.36 3.58
C LEU A 57 -1.13 -6.51 5.05
N SER A 58 -1.71 -7.66 5.41
CA SER A 58 -2.13 -7.92 6.78
C SER A 58 -0.96 -7.77 7.74
N GLY A 59 -1.12 -6.92 8.77
CA GLY A 59 -0.08 -6.63 9.76
C GLY A 59 0.95 -5.57 9.33
N TYR A 60 0.86 -5.04 8.11
CA TYR A 60 1.81 -4.03 7.62
C TYR A 60 1.32 -2.60 7.86
N GLY A 61 0.07 -2.39 8.27
CA GLY A 61 -0.49 -1.06 8.57
C GLY A 61 0.35 -0.25 9.56
N VAL A 62 0.89 -0.90 10.60
CA VAL A 62 1.77 -0.25 11.59
C VAL A 62 3.11 0.22 11.03
N GLN A 63 3.52 -0.29 9.86
CA GLN A 63 4.80 0.06 9.22
C GLN A 63 4.72 1.35 8.41
N HIS A 64 3.53 1.90 8.19
CA HIS A 64 3.36 3.16 7.47
C HIS A 64 3.68 4.38 8.36
N MET A 65 4.02 5.52 7.73
CA MET A 65 4.06 6.80 8.44
C MET A 65 2.67 7.12 9.01
N PHE A 66 2.60 7.72 10.19
CA PHE A 66 1.36 8.01 10.90
C PHE A 66 0.34 8.85 10.11
N ASP A 67 0.80 9.70 9.18
CA ASP A 67 -0.04 10.53 8.31
C ASP A 67 -0.50 9.81 7.02
N CYS A 68 -0.07 8.56 6.83
CA CYS A 68 -0.41 7.77 5.66
C CYS A 68 -1.81 7.20 5.80
N GLU A 69 -2.60 7.24 4.72
CA GLU A 69 -3.96 6.68 4.67
C GLU A 69 -4.01 5.15 4.88
N PHE A 70 -2.87 4.46 4.76
CA PHE A 70 -2.73 3.02 4.99
C PHE A 70 -2.20 2.68 6.38
N TYR A 71 -1.92 3.68 7.21
CA TYR A 71 -1.55 3.46 8.60
C TYR A 71 -2.73 2.86 9.37
N GLU A 72 -2.49 1.73 10.01
CA GLU A 72 -3.42 1.11 10.94
C GLU A 72 -2.70 0.94 12.28
N PRO A 73 -3.21 1.51 13.37
CA PRO A 73 -2.60 1.36 14.68
C PRO A 73 -2.68 -0.10 15.16
N PRO A 74 -1.72 -0.57 15.97
CA PRO A 74 -1.77 -1.92 16.52
C PRO A 74 -3.03 -2.11 17.37
N MET A 75 -3.72 -3.24 17.19
CA MET A 75 -4.98 -3.57 17.89
C MET A 75 -4.84 -3.67 19.41
N TYR A 76 -3.63 -3.85 19.93
CA TYR A 76 -3.37 -3.90 21.36
C TYR A 76 -2.39 -2.79 21.74
N PRO A 77 -2.71 -1.97 22.75
CA PRO A 77 -1.71 -1.10 23.34
C PRO A 77 -0.63 -1.96 24.03
N PRO A 78 0.66 -1.56 24.00
CA PRO A 78 1.77 -2.35 24.54
C PRO A 78 1.66 -2.75 26.02
N TRP A 79 0.79 -2.10 26.79
CA TRP A 79 0.62 -2.32 28.23
C TRP A 79 -0.43 -3.40 28.57
N GLU A 80 -1.14 -3.97 27.60
CA GLU A 80 -2.09 -5.08 27.81
C GLU A 80 -1.49 -6.47 27.51
N LEU A 81 -0.18 -6.54 27.21
CA LEU A 81 0.54 -7.79 26.92
C LEU A 81 1.29 -8.38 28.14
N THR A 82 1.00 -7.89 29.35
CA THR A 82 1.49 -8.44 30.64
C THR A 82 0.50 -9.42 31.24
#